data_AF-A0A1B5L088-F1
#
_entry.id   AF-A0A1B5L088-F1
#
_cell.length_a   1.000
_cell.length_b   1.000
_cell.length_c   1.000
_cell.angle_alpha   90.00
_cell.angle_beta   90.00
_cell.angle_gamma   90.00
#
_symmetry.space_group_name_H-M   'P 1'
#
loop_
_entity.id
_entity.type
_entity.pdbx_description
1 polymer ?
#
loop_
_entity_poly.entity_id
_entity_poly.type
_entity_poly.pdbx_seq_one_letter_code
_entity_poly.pdbx_strand_id
1 'polypeptide(L)'
;MVPRKVLQRWSGYSLLEGRTTQTANDDAETCCSADRATRPSRRENALVCLLVANTMLFLMTAAMLASLRRPRSTELLNQALRATSSYSPVFDMIDLEPSIRRINGTVNPAGKLSIARQFPNPEADAVWENDIELIRPIPVTREQIVKMGKNPDTVAKLENSVWGLGDDAYVAALDLFHNLHCLNA
;
A
#
# COMPACT_ATOMS: atom_id res chain seq x y z
N MET A 1 -3.31 -16.75 -58.83
CA MET A 1 -3.80 -18.10 -58.47
C MET A 1 -3.94 -18.15 -56.96
N VAL A 2 -5.18 -18.16 -56.47
CA VAL A 2 -5.63 -18.30 -55.06
C VAL A 2 -5.95 -19.80 -54.86
N PRO A 3 -6.22 -20.39 -53.67
CA PRO A 3 -5.53 -20.46 -52.37
C PRO A 3 -5.42 -21.92 -51.82
N ARG A 4 -4.89 -22.11 -50.59
CA ARG A 4 -5.34 -23.17 -49.65
C ARG A 4 -5.58 -22.50 -48.28
N LYS A 5 -6.80 -22.06 -47.96
CA LYS A 5 -7.87 -22.77 -47.23
C LYS A 5 -7.41 -23.40 -45.90
N VAL A 6 -7.45 -22.61 -44.83
CA VAL A 6 -7.70 -23.10 -43.47
C VAL A 6 -9.20 -23.02 -43.25
N LEU A 7 -9.86 -24.18 -43.28
CA LEU A 7 -11.23 -24.37 -42.84
C LEU A 7 -11.18 -24.89 -41.40
N GLN A 8 -11.64 -24.10 -40.45
CA GLN A 8 -12.38 -24.68 -39.34
C GLN A 8 -13.57 -23.80 -38.98
N ARG A 9 -14.71 -24.35 -39.38
CA ARG A 9 -16.09 -23.91 -39.32
C ARG A 9 -16.59 -24.04 -37.89
N TRP A 10 -17.00 -22.94 -37.27
CA TRP A 10 -17.95 -22.95 -36.15
C TRP A 10 -19.21 -22.22 -36.60
N SER A 11 -20.24 -23.02 -36.80
CA SER A 11 -21.60 -22.64 -37.21
C SER A 11 -22.49 -22.88 -36.01
N GLY A 12 -23.08 -21.82 -35.46
CA GLY A 12 -23.90 -21.94 -34.25
C GLY A 12 -24.78 -20.72 -34.01
N TYR A 13 -25.59 -20.32 -35.00
CA TYR A 13 -26.79 -19.54 -34.75
C TYR A 13 -27.96 -20.20 -35.47
N SER A 14 -28.85 -20.81 -34.69
CA SER A 14 -30.12 -21.34 -35.16
C SER A 14 -31.13 -20.20 -35.19
N LEU A 15 -31.61 -19.83 -36.38
CA LEU A 15 -32.76 -18.93 -36.52
C LEU A 15 -34.01 -19.73 -36.09
N LEU A 16 -34.74 -19.28 -35.08
CA LEU A 16 -36.03 -19.87 -34.73
C LEU A 16 -37.08 -19.32 -35.70
N GLU A 17 -37.48 -20.18 -36.62
CA GLU A 17 -38.56 -19.98 -37.59
C GLU A 17 -39.90 -19.91 -36.85
N GLY A 18 -40.67 -18.84 -37.12
CA GLY A 18 -41.95 -18.57 -36.47
C GLY A 18 -43.00 -19.62 -36.84
N ARG A 19 -43.55 -20.29 -35.82
CA ARG A 19 -44.64 -21.25 -35.98
C ARG A 19 -45.98 -20.50 -36.03
N THR A 20 -46.52 -20.35 -37.22
CA THR A 20 -47.93 -19.96 -37.45
C THR A 20 -48.85 -20.97 -36.76
N THR A 21 -49.75 -20.50 -35.91
CA THR A 21 -50.91 -21.28 -35.46
C THR A 21 -52.17 -20.51 -35.80
N GLN A 22 -52.99 -21.13 -36.65
CA GLN A 22 -54.29 -20.65 -37.09
C GLN A 22 -55.32 -21.68 -36.63
N THR A 23 -56.25 -21.25 -35.76
CA THR A 23 -57.57 -21.85 -35.47
C THR A 23 -58.40 -20.72 -34.84
N ALA A 24 -59.27 -20.00 -35.55
CA ALA A 24 -60.64 -20.36 -35.97
C ALA A 24 -61.60 -20.65 -34.78
N ASN A 25 -62.43 -19.63 -34.48
CA ASN A 25 -63.87 -19.64 -34.15
C ASN A 25 -64.45 -20.51 -33.01
N ASP A 26 -65.09 -19.89 -32.01
CA ASP A 26 -66.57 -19.85 -31.84
C ASP A 26 -67.00 -19.28 -30.45
N ASP A 27 -67.89 -18.30 -30.52
CA ASP A 27 -69.04 -17.91 -29.68
C ASP A 27 -69.03 -17.77 -28.13
N ALA A 28 -69.51 -16.59 -27.73
CA ALA A 28 -70.40 -16.23 -26.61
C ALA A 28 -70.20 -16.85 -25.21
N GLU A 29 -69.93 -16.00 -24.21
CA GLU A 29 -70.83 -15.76 -23.06
C GLU A 29 -70.23 -14.80 -22.00
N THR A 30 -71.06 -13.84 -21.61
CA THR A 30 -71.34 -13.44 -20.21
C THR A 30 -70.27 -12.72 -19.36
N CYS A 31 -70.61 -11.46 -19.08
CA CYS A 31 -70.20 -10.59 -17.98
C CYS A 31 -70.00 -11.30 -16.62
N CYS A 32 -68.85 -11.10 -15.98
CA CYS A 32 -68.75 -10.92 -14.52
C CYS A 32 -67.32 -10.51 -14.10
N SER A 33 -67.27 -9.47 -13.27
CA SER A 33 -66.08 -8.93 -12.60
C SER A 33 -65.26 -10.01 -11.91
N ALA A 34 -63.95 -10.00 -12.14
CA ALA A 34 -62.97 -10.46 -11.17
C ALA A 34 -61.66 -9.71 -11.43
N ASP A 35 -61.30 -8.83 -10.49
CA ASP A 35 -59.92 -8.35 -10.33
C ASP A 35 -59.00 -9.55 -10.17
N ARG A 36 -58.43 -10.00 -11.29
CA ARG A 36 -57.42 -11.06 -11.29
C ARG A 36 -56.12 -10.41 -10.87
N ALA A 37 -55.90 -10.31 -9.56
CA ALA A 37 -54.58 -10.05 -9.01
C ALA A 37 -53.63 -11.12 -9.58
N THR A 38 -52.86 -10.74 -10.60
CA THR A 38 -51.87 -11.60 -11.24
C THR A 38 -50.78 -11.85 -10.21
N ARG A 39 -50.82 -13.02 -9.56
CA ARG A 39 -49.74 -13.46 -8.69
C ARG A 39 -48.46 -13.49 -9.55
N PRO A 40 -47.42 -12.74 -9.19
CA PRO A 40 -46.23 -12.68 -10.01
C PRO A 40 -45.65 -14.09 -10.12
N SER A 41 -45.29 -14.47 -11.34
CA SER A 41 -44.76 -15.81 -11.58
C SER A 41 -43.43 -15.97 -10.82
N ARG A 42 -43.08 -17.20 -10.44
CA ARG A 42 -41.81 -17.49 -9.74
C ARG A 42 -40.59 -16.93 -10.49
N ARG A 43 -40.72 -16.74 -11.81
CA ARG A 43 -39.71 -16.10 -12.68
C ARG A 43 -39.65 -14.59 -12.53
N GLU A 44 -40.77 -13.90 -12.40
CA GLU A 44 -40.82 -12.44 -12.17
C GLU A 44 -40.18 -12.09 -10.83
N ASN A 45 -40.52 -12.83 -9.77
CA ASN A 45 -39.89 -12.63 -8.46
C ASN A 45 -38.37 -12.91 -8.52
N ALA A 46 -37.93 -13.92 -9.29
CA ALA A 46 -36.51 -14.20 -9.47
C ALA A 46 -35.78 -13.09 -10.24
N LEU A 47 -36.39 -12.51 -11.27
CA LEU A 47 -35.84 -11.39 -12.03
C LEU A 47 -35.73 -10.12 -11.18
N VAL A 48 -36.75 -9.83 -10.36
CA VAL A 48 -36.71 -8.71 -9.40
C VAL A 48 -35.60 -8.92 -8.37
N CYS A 49 -35.47 -10.12 -7.80
CA CYS A 49 -34.37 -10.44 -6.89
C CYS A 49 -32.99 -10.27 -7.54
N LEU A 50 -32.83 -10.72 -8.80
CA LEU A 50 -31.57 -10.56 -9.54
C LEU A 50 -31.25 -9.09 -9.83
N LEU A 51 -32.25 -8.28 -10.17
CA LEU A 51 -32.07 -6.83 -10.38
C LEU A 51 -31.62 -6.15 -9.09
N VAL A 52 -32.29 -6.43 -7.97
CA VAL A 52 -31.94 -5.89 -6.65
C VAL A 52 -30.52 -6.31 -6.27
N ALA A 53 -30.16 -7.58 -6.44
CA ALA A 53 -28.81 -8.07 -6.13
C ALA A 53 -27.73 -7.39 -6.99
N ASN A 54 -27.96 -7.24 -8.30
CA ASN A 54 -27.03 -6.53 -9.20
C ASN A 54 -26.90 -5.05 -8.84
N THR A 55 -28.01 -4.41 -8.45
CA THR A 55 -27.99 -3.00 -8.03
C THR A 55 -27.20 -2.82 -6.74
N MET A 56 -27.39 -3.72 -5.75
CA MET A 56 -26.61 -3.72 -4.51
C MET A 56 -25.11 -3.94 -4.78
N LEU A 57 -24.78 -4.90 -5.64
CA LEU A 57 -23.39 -5.17 -6.02
C LEU A 57 -22.75 -3.98 -6.74
N PHE A 58 -23.49 -3.33 -7.64
CA PHE A 58 -23.05 -2.12 -8.33
C PHE A 58 -22.79 -0.97 -7.34
N LEU A 59 -23.70 -0.73 -6.40
CA LEU A 59 -23.56 0.31 -5.38
C LEU A 59 -22.36 0.03 -4.46
N MET A 60 -22.15 -1.21 -4.02
CA MET A 60 -20.97 -1.57 -3.23
C MET A 60 -19.67 -1.36 -4.03
N THR A 61 -19.65 -1.76 -5.29
CA THR A 61 -18.48 -1.60 -6.16
C THR A 61 -18.17 -0.13 -6.41
N ALA A 62 -19.20 0.69 -6.68
CA ALA A 62 -19.06 2.12 -6.86
C ALA A 62 -18.59 2.82 -5.57
N ALA A 63 -19.08 2.42 -4.40
CA ALA A 63 -18.63 2.94 -3.11
C ALA A 63 -17.16 2.61 -2.83
N MET A 64 -16.73 1.38 -3.15
CA MET A 64 -15.33 0.97 -3.03
C MET A 64 -14.42 1.79 -3.98
N LEU A 65 -14.82 1.99 -5.23
CA LEU A 65 -14.09 2.84 -6.20
C LEU A 65 -14.03 4.31 -5.77
N ALA A 66 -15.12 4.84 -5.22
CA ALA A 66 -15.16 6.19 -4.68
C ALA A 66 -14.24 6.35 -3.45
N SER A 67 -14.13 5.30 -2.61
CA SER A 67 -13.21 5.31 -1.46
C SER A 67 -11.72 5.35 -1.89
N LEU A 68 -11.38 4.69 -2.99
CA LEU A 68 -10.03 4.72 -3.59
C LEU A 68 -9.68 6.08 -4.20
N ARG A 69 -10.69 6.86 -4.62
CA ARG A 69 -10.54 8.20 -5.18
C ARG A 69 -10.56 9.31 -4.14
N ARG A 70 -10.77 9.01 -2.85
CA ARG A 70 -10.62 10.03 -1.82
C ARG A 70 -9.20 10.57 -1.91
N PRO A 71 -9.01 11.90 -2.03
CA PRO A 71 -7.67 12.47 -1.98
C PRO A 71 -7.03 11.97 -0.69
N ARG A 72 -5.83 11.39 -0.78
CA ARG A 72 -5.02 11.11 0.41
C ARG A 72 -4.86 12.44 1.12
N SER A 73 -5.60 12.62 2.20
CA SER A 73 -5.49 13.78 3.07
C SER A 73 -4.02 13.96 3.41
N THR A 74 -3.46 15.15 3.15
CA THR A 74 -2.13 15.62 3.57
C THR A 74 -1.20 14.49 3.99
N GLU A 75 -0.52 13.85 3.03
CA GLU A 75 0.40 12.76 3.34
C GLU A 75 1.37 13.23 4.43
N LEU A 76 1.34 12.56 5.58
CA LEU A 76 2.26 12.84 6.66
C LEU A 76 3.69 12.62 6.16
N LEU A 77 4.62 13.46 6.59
CA LEU A 77 6.04 13.30 6.24
C LEU A 77 6.48 11.85 6.52
N ASN A 78 7.10 11.21 5.53
CA ASN A 78 7.54 9.82 5.61
C ASN A 78 6.41 8.77 5.82
N GLN A 79 5.18 9.01 5.35
CA GLN A 79 4.02 8.12 5.59
C GLN A 79 4.27 6.65 5.24
N ALA A 80 4.89 6.38 4.09
CA ALA A 80 5.19 5.00 3.68
C ALA A 80 6.18 4.30 4.63
N LEU A 81 7.19 5.03 5.11
CA LEU A 81 8.18 4.50 6.07
C LEU A 81 7.56 4.28 7.44
N ARG A 82 6.65 5.16 7.87
CA ARG A 82 5.88 4.98 9.11
C ARG A 82 5.00 3.75 9.10
N ALA A 83 4.44 3.38 7.94
CA ALA A 83 3.60 2.20 7.82
C ALA A 83 4.37 0.89 7.98
N THR A 84 5.70 0.90 7.78
CA THR A 84 6.56 -0.29 7.81
C THR A 84 7.57 -0.29 8.95
N SER A 85 7.59 0.76 9.78
CA SER A 85 8.58 0.94 10.85
C SER A 85 7.92 1.19 12.20
N SER A 86 8.65 0.90 13.28
CA SER A 86 8.25 1.36 14.61
C SER A 86 8.29 2.89 14.69
N TYR A 87 7.59 3.47 15.67
CA TYR A 87 7.63 4.91 15.89
C TYR A 87 9.08 5.40 16.04
N SER A 88 9.45 6.40 15.23
CA SER A 88 10.74 7.07 15.29
C SER A 88 10.54 8.59 15.15
N PRO A 89 11.09 9.40 16.06
CA PRO A 89 11.03 10.85 15.98
C PRO A 89 11.64 11.41 14.68
N VAL A 90 12.62 10.71 14.10
CA VAL A 90 13.28 11.13 12.85
C VAL A 90 12.29 11.32 11.71
N PHE A 91 11.18 10.57 11.70
CA PHE A 91 10.15 10.71 10.66
C PHE A 91 9.45 12.07 10.69
N ASP A 92 9.45 12.77 11.83
CA ASP A 92 8.90 14.11 11.99
C ASP A 92 9.96 15.21 11.74
N MET A 93 11.26 14.87 11.77
CA MET A 93 12.37 15.83 11.75
C MET A 93 12.86 16.16 10.33
N ILE A 94 12.97 15.14 9.48
CA ILE A 94 13.55 15.27 8.14
C ILE A 94 12.75 14.48 7.11
N ASP A 95 12.73 14.97 5.87
CA ASP A 95 12.28 14.16 4.74
C ASP A 95 13.37 13.13 4.41
N LEU A 96 13.04 11.85 4.47
CA LEU A 96 13.98 10.78 4.16
C LEU A 96 14.06 10.47 2.66
N GLU A 97 13.22 11.12 1.84
CA GLU A 97 13.16 11.05 0.37
C GLU A 97 13.74 9.75 -0.23
N PRO A 98 12.99 8.63 -0.18
CA PRO A 98 13.46 7.36 -0.70
C PRO A 98 13.80 7.48 -2.19
N SER A 99 15.05 7.18 -2.56
CA SER A 99 15.50 7.22 -3.95
C SER A 99 16.03 5.87 -4.41
N ILE A 100 15.77 5.53 -5.67
CA ILE A 100 16.32 4.32 -6.29
C ILE A 100 17.79 4.58 -6.60
N ARG A 101 18.68 3.84 -5.92
CA ARG A 101 20.13 3.89 -6.12
C ARG A 101 20.66 2.49 -6.45
N ARG A 102 21.63 2.42 -7.35
CA ARG A 102 22.36 1.18 -7.63
C ARG A 102 23.58 1.11 -6.70
N ILE A 103 23.53 0.20 -5.74
CA ILE A 103 24.63 -0.04 -4.79
C ILE A 103 25.71 -0.89 -5.48
N ASN A 104 26.98 -0.56 -5.24
CA ASN A 104 28.10 -1.42 -5.66
C ASN A 104 28.24 -2.59 -4.68
N GLY A 105 27.77 -3.77 -5.10
CA GLY A 105 27.84 -5.02 -4.33
C GLY A 105 29.02 -5.94 -4.71
N THR A 106 30.07 -5.45 -5.36
CA THR A 106 31.21 -6.30 -5.76
C THR A 106 31.93 -6.86 -4.54
N VAL A 107 31.91 -8.18 -4.35
CA VAL A 107 32.52 -8.84 -3.18
C VAL A 107 34.05 -8.80 -3.23
N ASN A 108 34.66 -9.13 -4.38
CA ASN A 108 36.12 -9.11 -4.59
C ASN A 108 36.50 -8.05 -5.63
N PRO A 109 36.61 -6.77 -5.25
CA PRO A 109 36.99 -5.69 -6.16
C PRO A 109 38.43 -5.87 -6.62
N ALA A 110 38.66 -5.72 -7.91
CA ALA A 110 40.00 -5.57 -8.47
C ALA A 110 40.37 -4.08 -8.52
N GLY A 111 41.62 -3.74 -8.19
CA GLY A 111 42.14 -2.37 -8.31
C GLY A 111 41.97 -1.52 -7.04
N LYS A 112 41.73 -0.21 -7.22
CA LYS A 112 41.66 0.75 -6.12
C LYS A 112 40.39 0.54 -5.29
N LEU A 113 40.58 0.12 -4.04
CA LEU A 113 39.50 -0.06 -3.07
C LEU A 113 38.97 1.31 -2.61
N SER A 114 37.66 1.40 -2.37
CA SER A 114 37.08 2.51 -1.63
C SER A 114 37.70 2.61 -0.24
N ILE A 115 37.77 3.80 0.34
CA ILE A 115 38.38 4.03 1.65
C ILE A 115 37.83 3.07 2.72
N ALA A 116 36.51 2.85 2.73
CA ALA A 116 35.82 1.92 3.64
C ALA A 116 36.11 0.42 3.42
N ARG A 117 36.95 0.06 2.45
CA ARG A 117 37.31 -1.33 2.11
C ARG A 117 38.82 -1.57 2.09
N GLN A 118 39.61 -0.56 2.39
CA GLN A 118 41.05 -0.69 2.49
C GLN A 118 41.44 -1.33 3.82
N PHE A 119 42.64 -1.89 3.89
CA PHE A 119 43.26 -2.20 5.18
C PHE A 119 43.57 -0.89 5.94
N PRO A 120 43.68 -0.93 7.27
CA PRO A 120 44.01 0.23 8.09
C PRO A 120 45.23 0.99 7.54
N ASN A 121 45.07 2.29 7.39
CA ASN A 121 46.10 3.19 6.87
C ASN A 121 45.76 4.64 7.22
N PRO A 122 46.74 5.57 7.22
CA PRO A 122 46.53 6.93 7.72
C PRO A 122 45.38 7.70 7.06
N GLU A 123 45.13 7.48 5.77
CA GLU A 123 44.02 8.14 5.06
C GLU A 123 42.67 7.53 5.47
N ALA A 124 42.60 6.19 5.57
CA ALA A 124 41.38 5.51 5.97
C ALA A 124 41.02 5.78 7.43
N ASP A 125 42.00 5.73 8.32
CA ASP A 125 41.83 5.95 9.76
C ASP A 125 41.34 7.38 10.01
N ALA A 126 41.90 8.37 9.31
CA ALA A 126 41.44 9.76 9.41
C ALA A 126 39.97 9.92 8.98
N VAL A 127 39.51 9.21 7.94
CA VAL A 127 38.09 9.26 7.53
C VAL A 127 37.19 8.54 8.55
N TRP A 128 37.67 7.43 9.12
CA TRP A 128 36.95 6.72 10.17
C TRP A 128 36.73 7.61 11.40
N GLU A 129 37.81 8.18 11.93
CA GLU A 129 37.81 9.03 13.14
C GLU A 129 37.00 10.31 12.96
N ASN A 130 37.13 10.98 11.82
CA ASN A 130 36.56 12.32 11.62
C ASN A 130 35.12 12.30 11.09
N ASP A 131 34.69 11.23 10.41
CA ASP A 131 33.39 11.21 9.73
C ASP A 131 32.51 10.02 10.13
N ILE A 132 33.05 8.80 10.13
CA ILE A 132 32.23 7.57 10.18
C ILE A 132 31.85 7.17 11.60
N GLU A 133 32.79 7.21 12.55
CA GLU A 133 32.57 6.73 13.92
C GLU A 133 31.96 7.78 14.86
N LEU A 134 31.84 9.02 14.39
CA LEU A 134 31.25 10.11 15.17
C LEU A 134 29.75 9.88 15.40
N ILE A 135 29.41 9.34 16.56
CA ILE A 135 28.04 9.24 17.03
C ILE A 135 27.52 10.65 17.29
N ARG A 136 26.51 11.07 16.51
CA ARG A 136 25.82 12.35 16.69
C ARG A 136 24.53 12.10 17.46
N PRO A 137 24.44 12.53 18.74
CA PRO A 137 23.22 12.40 19.51
C PRO A 137 22.09 13.19 18.86
N ILE A 138 20.91 12.59 18.81
CA ILE A 138 19.67 13.23 18.40
C ILE A 138 18.90 13.56 19.69
N PRO A 139 18.68 14.85 20.00
CA PRO A 139 17.89 15.22 21.17
C PRO A 139 16.43 14.85 20.95
N VAL A 140 15.83 14.17 21.93
CA VAL A 140 14.41 13.79 21.92
C VAL A 140 13.74 14.12 23.24
N THR A 141 12.43 14.34 23.23
CA THR A 141 11.66 14.70 24.43
C THR A 141 11.21 13.46 25.21
N ARG A 142 10.81 13.65 26.48
CA ARG A 142 10.22 12.59 27.31
C ARG A 142 9.05 11.90 26.62
N GLU A 143 8.21 12.67 25.95
CA GLU A 143 7.04 12.19 25.24
C GLU A 143 7.42 11.29 24.06
N GLN A 144 8.47 11.65 23.33
CA GLN A 144 9.02 10.84 22.25
C GLN A 144 9.61 9.53 22.78
N ILE A 145 10.31 9.56 23.93
CA ILE A 145 10.81 8.35 24.62
C ILE A 145 9.66 7.38 24.95
N VAL A 146 8.56 7.90 25.50
CA VAL A 146 7.38 7.10 25.84
C VAL A 146 6.73 6.52 24.57
N LYS A 147 6.60 7.31 23.50
CA LYS A 147 6.06 6.82 22.20
C LYS A 147 6.93 5.74 21.56
N MET A 148 8.24 5.76 21.81
CA MET A 148 9.16 4.68 21.41
C MET A 148 9.04 3.43 22.29
N GLY A 149 8.16 3.42 23.29
CA GLY A 149 7.95 2.28 24.19
C GLY A 149 9.07 2.09 25.22
N LYS A 150 9.81 3.16 25.55
CA LYS A 150 10.90 3.13 26.52
C LYS A 150 10.48 3.81 27.83
N ASN A 151 11.10 3.42 28.94
CA ASN A 151 10.91 4.09 30.23
C ASN A 151 11.82 5.34 30.30
N PRO A 152 11.27 6.57 30.39
CA PRO A 152 12.07 7.79 30.47
C PRO A 152 12.98 7.85 31.70
N ASP A 153 12.65 7.15 32.79
CA ASP A 153 13.45 7.19 34.01
C ASP A 153 14.73 6.34 33.90
N THR A 154 14.86 5.53 32.85
CA THR A 154 16.04 4.68 32.59
C THR A 154 16.89 5.14 31.41
N VAL A 155 16.46 6.19 30.68
CA VAL A 155 17.14 6.68 29.48
C VAL A 155 18.08 7.83 29.84
N ALA A 156 19.26 7.85 29.22
CA ALA A 156 20.23 8.92 29.41
C ALA A 156 19.67 10.29 28.96
N LYS A 157 19.96 11.31 29.76
CA LYS A 157 19.62 12.72 29.46
C LYS A 157 20.80 13.47 28.88
N LEU A 158 20.49 14.45 28.04
CA LEU A 158 21.44 15.49 27.64
C LEU A 158 21.42 16.57 28.72
N GLU A 159 22.51 16.67 29.49
CA GLU A 159 22.61 17.61 30.61
C GLU A 159 22.50 19.05 30.12
N ASN A 160 21.55 19.81 30.69
CA ASN A 160 21.31 21.18 30.28
C ASN A 160 22.54 22.09 30.45
N SER A 161 23.38 21.83 31.46
CA SER A 161 24.64 22.57 31.68
C SER A 161 25.67 22.40 30.56
N VAL A 162 25.60 21.29 29.81
CA VAL A 162 26.52 20.99 28.71
C VAL A 162 25.89 21.33 27.36
N TRP A 163 24.62 20.99 27.18
CA TRP A 163 23.95 21.05 25.88
C TRP A 163 23.00 22.26 25.71
N GLY A 164 22.54 22.88 26.80
CA GLY A 164 21.66 24.04 26.75
C GLY A 164 20.25 23.76 26.20
N LEU A 165 19.78 22.51 26.25
CA LEU A 165 18.52 22.04 25.65
C LEU A 165 17.35 21.94 26.65
N GLY A 166 17.56 22.33 27.91
CA GLY A 166 16.60 22.16 28.99
C GLY A 166 16.58 20.75 29.60
N ASP A 167 15.70 20.54 30.58
CA ASP A 167 15.61 19.29 31.35
C ASP A 167 14.83 18.16 30.64
N ASP A 168 14.18 18.50 29.52
CA ASP A 168 13.40 17.59 28.66
C ASP A 168 14.18 17.20 27.39
N ALA A 169 15.48 16.98 27.54
CA ALA A 169 16.35 16.53 26.46
C ALA A 169 16.94 15.16 26.82
N TYR A 170 16.58 14.15 26.03
CA TYR A 170 17.08 12.78 26.15
C TYR A 170 17.96 12.44 24.95
N VAL A 171 18.87 11.50 25.18
CA VAL A 171 19.79 11.01 24.15
C VAL A 171 19.08 9.95 23.31
N ALA A 172 18.99 10.17 22.01
CA ALA A 172 18.74 9.13 21.02
C ALA A 172 19.93 9.05 20.04
N ALA A 173 20.13 7.88 19.43
CA ALA A 173 21.13 7.67 18.40
C ALA A 173 20.59 6.72 17.33
N LEU A 174 21.14 6.81 16.12
CA LEU A 174 20.85 5.85 15.07
C LEU A 174 21.61 4.54 15.35
N ASP A 175 20.91 3.42 15.27
CA ASP A 175 21.49 2.10 15.56
C ASP A 175 22.60 1.68 14.58
N LEU A 176 22.68 2.33 13.40
CA LEU A 176 23.79 2.15 12.47
C LEU A 176 25.15 2.41 13.15
N PHE A 177 25.24 3.40 14.03
CA PHE A 177 26.48 3.70 14.73
C PHE A 177 26.88 2.61 15.73
N HIS A 178 25.91 1.81 16.23
CA HIS A 178 26.24 0.62 17.00
C HIS A 178 26.95 -0.45 16.14
N ASN A 179 26.52 -0.59 14.90
CA ASN A 179 27.16 -1.53 13.97
C ASN A 179 28.55 -1.04 13.54
N LEU A 180 28.69 0.28 13.33
CA LEU A 180 29.95 0.88 12.87
C LEU A 180 31.04 0.84 13.94
N HIS A 181 30.75 1.13 15.21
CA HIS A 181 31.79 1.09 16.26
C HIS A 181 32.33 -0.33 16.48
N CYS A 182 31.52 -1.38 16.28
CA CYS A 182 31.99 -2.76 16.36
C CYS A 182 32.87 -3.17 15.18
N LEU A 183 32.80 -2.44 14.06
CA LEU A 183 33.63 -2.69 12.88
C LEU A 183 35.02 -2.03 13.00
N ASN A 184 35.09 -0.88 13.68
CA ASN A 184 36.31 -0.11 13.93
C ASN A 184 36.61 -0.06 15.45
N ALA A 185 36.82 -1.23 16.08
CA ALA A 185 37.09 -1.38 17.51
C ALA A 185 38.53 -1.83 17.80
#